data_AF-A0AAV4RVI9-F1
#
_entry.id   AF-A0AAV4RVI9-F1
#
_cell.length_a   1.000
_cell.length_b   1.000
_cell.length_c   1.000
_cell.angle_alpha   90.00
_cell.angle_beta   90.00
_cell.angle_gamma   90.00
#
_symmetry.space_group_name_H-M   'P 1'
#
loop_
_entity.id
_entity.type
_entity.pdbx_description
1 polymer ?
#
loop_
_entity_poly.entity_id
_entity_poly.type
_entity_poly.pdbx_seq_one_letter_code
_entity_poly.pdbx_strand_id
1 'polypeptide(L)'
;MDGGSVSCMDGGSVSCMDGGSVSCMDGGSVSCMDGGSVSCMDGGSVSCMDGGSVSCMDGGSVSCMDGGSVSYMDGGSVSCMDGGSVSCMDGGSVSCMDGGSVSCMDGGSVSCMDGGSVSCMDGGSVSCMDGGSVSCMDGGRVSCMDGGSV
;
A
#
# COMPACT_ATOMS: atom_id res chain seq x y z
N MET A 1 -19.37 5.97 -12.96
CA MET A 1 -18.67 6.32 -14.23
C MET A 1 -18.09 5.02 -14.72
N ASP A 2 -18.45 4.64 -15.94
CA ASP A 2 -17.99 3.39 -16.57
C ASP A 2 -16.71 3.71 -17.33
N GLY A 3 -15.56 3.19 -16.90
CA GLY A 3 -14.37 3.07 -17.75
C GLY A 3 -13.70 4.36 -18.28
N GLY A 4 -13.53 5.40 -17.46
CA GLY A 4 -12.98 6.70 -17.89
C GLY A 4 -11.70 7.13 -17.19
N SER A 5 -10.90 7.99 -17.84
CA SER A 5 -9.80 8.71 -17.19
C SER A 5 -10.31 9.99 -16.53
N VAL A 6 -10.15 10.12 -15.22
CA VAL A 6 -10.58 11.29 -14.45
C VAL A 6 -9.35 12.04 -13.95
N SER A 7 -9.26 13.33 -14.25
CA SER A 7 -8.22 14.22 -13.72
C SER A 7 -8.81 15.30 -12.83
N CYS A 8 -8.29 15.42 -11.61
CA CYS A 8 -8.68 16.44 -10.63
C CYS A 8 -7.45 17.28 -10.28
N MET A 9 -7.57 18.61 -10.41
CA MET A 9 -6.48 19.53 -10.07
C MET A 9 -6.51 20.01 -8.63
N ASP A 10 -7.69 20.09 -8.03
CA ASP A 10 -7.95 20.62 -6.70
C ASP A 10 -8.87 19.60 -6.01
N GLY A 11 -8.57 19.21 -4.77
CA GLY A 11 -9.06 17.98 -4.15
C GLY A 11 -10.56 17.71 -4.25
N GLY A 12 -10.94 16.42 -4.21
CA GLY A 12 -12.33 16.01 -4.35
C GLY A 12 -12.59 14.53 -4.08
N SER A 13 -13.87 14.15 -4.11
CA SER A 13 -14.30 12.75 -4.01
C SER A 13 -14.61 12.20 -5.39
N VAL A 14 -13.85 11.20 -5.84
CA VAL A 14 -14.04 10.52 -7.12
C VAL A 14 -14.49 9.09 -6.84
N SER A 15 -15.61 8.69 -7.45
CA SER A 15 -16.11 7.32 -7.37
C SER A 15 -16.20 6.69 -8.75
N CYS A 16 -15.47 5.59 -8.96
CA CYS A 16 -15.46 4.80 -10.19
C CYS A 16 -16.03 3.41 -9.89
N MET A 17 -16.98 2.96 -10.71
CA MET A 17 -17.60 1.63 -10.54
C MET A 17 -16.90 0.58 -11.38
N ASP A 18 -16.60 0.93 -12.63
CA ASP A 18 -15.95 0.08 -13.61
C ASP A 18 -14.56 0.68 -13.90
N GLY A 19 -13.50 -0.12 -13.81
CA GLY A 19 -12.11 0.34 -13.63
C GLY A 19 -11.63 1.47 -14.55
N GLY A 20 -10.62 2.22 -14.11
CA GLY A 20 -10.17 3.42 -14.82
C GLY A 20 -8.85 4.00 -14.33
N SER A 21 -8.46 5.13 -14.91
CA SER A 21 -7.27 5.88 -14.47
C SER A 21 -7.69 7.19 -13.81
N VAL A 22 -7.37 7.34 -12.52
CA VAL A 22 -7.64 8.58 -11.78
C VAL A 22 -6.32 9.26 -11.45
N SER A 23 -6.20 10.54 -11.78
CA SER A 23 -5.04 11.36 -11.42
C SER A 23 -5.49 12.59 -10.64
N CYS A 24 -4.97 12.74 -9.42
CA CYS A 24 -5.23 13.89 -8.55
C CYS A 24 -3.92 14.61 -8.22
N MET A 25 -3.90 15.93 -8.38
CA MET A 25 -2.72 16.73 -7.96
C MET A 25 -2.72 17.04 -6.46
N ASP A 26 -3.85 17.49 -5.92
CA ASP A 26 -3.91 18.06 -4.57
C ASP A 26 -5.00 17.35 -3.74
N GLY A 27 -4.63 16.33 -2.97
CA GLY A 27 -5.51 15.61 -2.05
C GLY A 27 -6.78 14.98 -2.64
N GLY A 28 -7.48 14.18 -1.83
CA GLY A 28 -8.83 13.71 -2.18
C GLY A 28 -9.18 12.32 -1.68
N SER A 29 -10.42 11.90 -1.94
CA SER A 29 -10.89 10.55 -1.65
C SER A 29 -11.29 9.86 -2.95
N VAL A 30 -10.58 8.80 -3.32
CA VAL A 30 -10.87 8.01 -4.51
C VAL A 30 -11.43 6.66 -4.07
N SER A 31 -12.59 6.29 -4.58
CA SER A 31 -13.17 4.96 -4.37
C SER A 31 -13.38 4.26 -5.70
N CYS A 32 -12.75 3.10 -5.87
CA CYS A 32 -12.85 2.25 -7.04
C CYS A 32 -13.41 0.89 -6.65
N MET A 33 -14.45 0.42 -7.35
CA MET A 33 -15.06 -0.88 -7.08
C MET A 33 -14.37 -2.01 -7.86
N ASP A 34 -14.14 -1.83 -9.16
CA ASP A 34 -13.57 -2.87 -10.03
C ASP A 34 -12.22 -2.41 -10.63
N GLY A 35 -11.14 -2.53 -9.85
CA GLY A 35 -9.76 -2.23 -10.26
C GLY A 35 -9.44 -0.88 -10.91
N GLY A 36 -8.16 -0.63 -11.16
CA GLY A 36 -7.71 0.60 -11.85
C GLY A 36 -6.36 1.14 -11.41
N SER A 37 -5.99 2.26 -12.02
CA SER A 37 -4.75 2.99 -11.72
C SER A 37 -5.06 4.33 -11.08
N VAL A 38 -4.61 4.56 -9.85
CA VAL A 38 -4.77 5.84 -9.14
C VAL A 38 -3.39 6.46 -8.94
N SER A 39 -3.23 7.71 -9.35
CA SER A 39 -2.01 8.48 -9.09
C SER A 39 -2.35 9.77 -8.36
N CYS A 40 -1.77 9.97 -7.18
CA CYS A 40 -1.92 11.17 -6.37
C CYS A 40 -0.55 11.82 -6.13
N MET A 41 -0.43 13.13 -6.31
CA MET A 41 0.79 13.85 -5.96
C MET A 41 0.82 14.19 -4.46
N ASP A 42 -0.17 14.91 -3.95
CA ASP A 42 -0.16 15.42 -2.58
C ASP A 42 -1.28 14.78 -1.74
N GLY A 43 -0.98 13.67 -1.07
CA GLY A 43 -1.87 12.99 -0.12
C GLY A 43 -3.21 12.48 -0.68
N GLY A 44 -3.96 11.77 0.18
CA GLY A 44 -5.32 11.33 -0.12
C GLY A 44 -5.71 10.00 0.50
N SER A 45 -6.98 9.65 0.37
CA SER A 45 -7.50 8.34 0.76
C SER A 45 -7.97 7.58 -0.47
N VAL A 46 -7.40 6.42 -0.74
CA VAL A 46 -7.79 5.56 -1.85
C VAL A 46 -8.39 4.28 -1.29
N SER A 47 -9.60 3.94 -1.71
CA SER A 47 -10.25 2.68 -1.37
C SER A 47 -10.54 1.90 -2.64
N CYS A 48 -9.93 0.74 -2.79
CA CYS A 48 -10.15 -0.18 -3.92
C CYS A 48 -10.75 -1.49 -3.40
N MET A 49 -11.81 -1.97 -4.03
CA MET A 49 -12.45 -3.24 -3.64
C MET A 49 -11.81 -4.41 -4.41
N ASP A 50 -11.83 -4.37 -5.74
CA ASP A 50 -11.09 -5.30 -6.60
C ASP A 50 -9.76 -4.66 -7.04
N GLY A 51 -8.68 -5.42 -7.10
CA GLY A 51 -7.30 -4.92 -7.04
C GLY A 51 -6.88 -3.87 -8.07
N GLY A 52 -5.83 -3.10 -7.76
CA GLY A 52 -5.39 -1.99 -8.61
C GLY A 52 -3.95 -1.55 -8.38
N SER A 53 -3.51 -0.54 -9.14
CA SER A 53 -2.23 0.13 -8.96
C SER A 53 -2.43 1.51 -8.37
N VAL A 54 -1.89 1.78 -7.19
CA VAL A 54 -1.95 3.09 -6.54
C VAL A 54 -0.53 3.64 -6.40
N SER A 55 -0.30 4.84 -6.90
CA SER A 55 0.97 5.56 -6.72
C SER A 55 0.71 6.91 -6.05
N CYS A 56 1.30 7.11 -4.88
CA CYS A 56 1.24 8.37 -4.15
C CYS A 56 2.65 8.97 -4.06
N MET A 57 2.80 10.29 -4.22
CA MET A 57 4.10 10.93 -4.04
C MET A 57 4.30 11.30 -2.56
N ASP A 58 3.41 12.10 -2.00
CA ASP A 58 3.49 12.56 -0.61
C ASP A 58 2.31 12.03 0.21
N GLY A 59 2.54 11.01 1.02
CA GLY A 59 1.59 10.48 1.99
C GLY A 59 0.28 9.92 1.43
N GLY A 60 -0.57 9.43 2.33
CA GLY A 60 -1.91 8.95 2.01
C GLY A 60 -2.33 7.72 2.80
N SER A 61 -3.59 7.33 2.63
CA SER A 61 -4.14 6.09 3.16
C SER A 61 -4.74 5.28 2.03
N VAL A 62 -4.22 4.08 1.80
CA VAL A 62 -4.71 3.17 0.78
C VAL A 62 -5.31 1.95 1.47
N SER A 63 -6.56 1.66 1.15
CA SER A 63 -7.24 0.45 1.59
C SER A 63 -7.62 -0.38 0.37
N CYS A 64 -7.10 -1.60 0.28
CA CYS A 64 -7.41 -2.55 -0.79
C CYS A 64 -8.03 -3.81 -0.19
N MET A 65 -9.13 -4.30 -0.76
CA MET A 65 -9.74 -5.55 -0.30
C MET A 65 -9.12 -6.74 -1.02
N ASP A 66 -9.10 -6.77 -2.36
CA ASP A 66 -8.59 -7.91 -3.14
C ASP A 66 -7.33 -7.54 -3.94
N GLY A 67 -6.15 -7.65 -3.33
CA GLY A 67 -4.86 -7.49 -4.02
C GLY A 67 -4.55 -6.08 -4.55
N GLY A 68 -3.30 -5.86 -4.92
CA GLY A 68 -2.91 -4.61 -5.59
C GLY A 68 -1.43 -4.31 -5.53
N SER A 69 -1.01 -3.30 -6.30
CA SER A 69 0.33 -2.70 -6.21
C SER A 69 0.20 -1.30 -5.66
N VAL A 70 0.85 -1.01 -4.53
CA VAL A 70 0.85 0.32 -3.92
C VAL A 70 2.28 0.82 -3.81
N SER A 71 2.53 2.01 -4.33
CA SER A 71 3.85 2.65 -4.26
C SER A 71 3.72 4.03 -3.66
N TYR A 72 4.56 4.35 -2.67
CA TYR A 72 4.66 5.69 -2.10
C TYR A 72 6.11 6.13 -1.97
N MET A 73 6.34 7.44 -2.18
CA MET A 73 7.65 8.06 -2.03
C MET A 73 7.85 8.49 -0.58
N ASP A 74 6.99 9.36 -0.05
CA ASP A 74 7.13 9.88 1.32
C ASP A 74 5.93 9.50 2.19
N GLY A 75 6.08 8.49 3.05
CA GLY A 75 5.11 8.11 4.06
C GLY A 75 3.78 7.57 3.53
N GLY A 76 2.93 7.12 4.44
CA GLY A 76 1.59 6.62 4.12
C GLY A 76 1.14 5.46 4.99
N SER A 77 -0.11 5.07 4.82
CA SER A 77 -0.69 3.88 5.44
C SER A 77 -1.36 3.01 4.40
N VAL A 78 -1.00 1.74 4.33
CA VAL A 78 -1.61 0.76 3.45
C VAL A 78 -2.24 -0.35 4.27
N SER A 79 -3.51 -0.63 3.99
CA SER A 79 -4.21 -1.77 4.55
C SER A 79 -4.70 -2.64 3.40
N CYS A 80 -4.19 -3.87 3.30
CA CYS A 80 -4.61 -4.86 2.31
C CYS A 80 -5.22 -6.08 3.01
N MET A 81 -6.37 -6.57 2.53
CA MET A 81 -6.98 -7.78 3.08
C MET A 81 -6.43 -9.03 2.37
N ASP A 82 -6.52 -9.10 1.04
CA ASP A 82 -6.10 -10.26 0.24
C ASP A 82 -4.83 -9.95 -0.58
N GLY A 83 -3.63 -10.13 -0.03
CA GLY A 83 -2.38 -10.01 -0.77
C GLY A 83 -2.05 -8.62 -1.33
N GLY A 84 -0.83 -8.46 -1.85
CA GLY A 84 -0.43 -7.24 -2.56
C GLY A 84 1.07 -7.01 -2.59
N SER A 85 1.49 -6.10 -3.45
CA SER A 85 2.86 -5.58 -3.50
C SER A 85 2.86 -4.14 -3.01
N VAL A 86 3.64 -3.86 -1.98
CA VAL A 86 3.76 -2.51 -1.42
C VAL A 86 5.22 -2.08 -1.49
N SER A 87 5.48 -0.91 -2.06
CA SER A 87 6.82 -0.31 -2.13
C SER A 87 6.81 1.07 -1.47
N CYS A 88 7.73 1.28 -0.53
CA CYS A 88 7.92 2.54 0.17
C CYS A 88 9.36 3.04 0.10
N MET A 89 9.55 4.35 -0.11
CA MET A 89 10.88 4.95 -0.11
C MET A 89 11.22 5.55 1.27
N ASP A 90 10.40 6.43 1.82
CA ASP A 90 10.61 7.04 3.15
C ASP A 90 9.40 6.81 4.08
N GLY A 91 9.51 5.82 4.95
CA GLY A 91 8.57 5.53 6.02
C GLY A 91 7.19 5.04 5.57
N GLY A 92 6.34 4.73 6.55
CA GLY A 92 4.96 4.32 6.33
C GLY A 92 4.51 3.17 7.22
N SER A 93 3.23 2.83 7.16
CA SER A 93 2.64 1.69 7.86
C SER A 93 1.93 0.78 6.87
N VAL A 94 2.28 -0.50 6.87
CA VAL A 94 1.63 -1.52 6.02
C VAL A 94 1.02 -2.58 6.92
N SER A 95 -0.27 -2.84 6.72
CA SER A 95 -0.98 -3.94 7.35
C SER A 95 -1.56 -4.85 6.26
N CYS A 96 -1.13 -6.10 6.21
CA CYS A 96 -1.66 -7.12 5.30
C CYS A 96 -2.27 -8.27 6.10
N MET A 97 -3.45 -8.75 5.70
CA MET A 97 -4.08 -9.90 6.35
C MET A 97 -3.62 -11.22 5.73
N ASP A 98 -3.76 -11.40 4.41
CA ASP A 98 -3.38 -12.64 3.72
C ASP A 98 -2.24 -12.40 2.71
N GLY A 99 -1.00 -12.63 3.10
CA GLY A 99 0.16 -12.60 2.20
C GLY A 99 0.53 -11.22 1.65
N GLY A 100 1.68 -11.16 0.97
CA GLY A 100 2.10 -9.96 0.24
C GLY A 100 3.62 -9.79 0.16
N SER A 101 4.06 -8.86 -0.69
CA SER A 101 5.44 -8.42 -0.78
C SER A 101 5.54 -6.96 -0.38
N VAL A 102 6.32 -6.67 0.66
CA VAL A 102 6.56 -5.29 1.12
C VAL A 102 8.04 -4.97 0.99
N SER A 103 8.36 -3.90 0.29
CA SER A 103 9.72 -3.38 0.16
C SER A 103 9.76 -1.96 0.67
N CYS A 104 10.63 -1.67 1.64
CA CYS A 104 10.80 -0.35 2.22
C CYS A 104 12.27 0.06 2.27
N MET A 105 12.58 1.29 1.86
CA MET A 105 13.96 1.76 1.75
C MET A 105 14.44 2.39 3.07
N ASP A 106 13.70 3.33 3.63
CA ASP A 106 14.00 3.99 4.91
C ASP A 106 12.79 3.92 5.85
N GLY A 107 12.94 3.25 6.99
CA GLY A 107 11.94 3.14 8.04
C GLY A 107 10.62 2.45 7.66
N GLY A 108 9.69 2.43 8.63
CA GLY A 108 8.32 1.94 8.46
C GLY A 108 7.90 0.86 9.45
N SER A 109 6.60 0.59 9.51
CA SER A 109 6.02 -0.50 10.30
C SER A 109 5.24 -1.43 9.39
N VAL A 110 5.58 -2.71 9.38
CA VAL A 110 4.90 -3.74 8.58
C VAL A 110 4.31 -4.78 9.52
N SER A 111 3.01 -5.04 9.38
CA SER A 111 2.30 -6.09 10.10
C SER A 111 1.62 -7.01 9.10
N CYS A 112 1.98 -8.28 9.09
CA CYS A 112 1.35 -9.31 8.26
C CYS A 112 0.77 -10.42 9.14
N MET A 113 -0.46 -10.85 8.86
CA MET A 113 -1.09 -11.93 9.64
C MET A 113 -0.73 -13.31 9.06
N ASP A 114 -0.92 -13.56 7.77
CA ASP A 114 -0.68 -14.86 7.14
C ASP A 114 0.35 -14.77 5.99
N GLY A 115 1.63 -15.03 6.27
CA GLY A 115 2.69 -15.12 5.26
C GLY A 115 3.07 -13.79 4.60
N GLY A 116 4.20 -13.79 3.90
CA GLY A 116 4.65 -12.64 3.09
C GLY A 116 6.16 -12.53 2.95
N SER A 117 6.62 -11.68 2.04
CA SER A 117 8.03 -11.30 1.89
C SER A 117 8.19 -9.83 2.26
N VAL A 118 9.00 -9.53 3.27
CA VAL A 118 9.27 -8.16 3.71
C VAL A 118 10.76 -7.88 3.57
N SER A 119 11.11 -6.82 2.86
CA SER A 119 12.49 -6.35 2.72
C SER A 119 12.59 -4.89 3.16
N CYS A 120 13.42 -4.61 4.16
CA CYS A 120 13.72 -3.26 4.63
C CYS A 120 15.22 -2.97 4.52
N MET A 121 15.61 -1.83 3.95
CA MET A 121 17.03 -1.45 3.89
C MET A 121 17.52 -0.77 5.17
N ASP A 122 16.90 0.32 5.59
CA ASP A 122 17.31 1.08 6.79
C ASP A 122 16.16 1.19 7.79
N GLY A 123 16.29 0.62 8.98
CA GLY A 123 15.32 0.73 10.06
C GLY A 123 13.95 0.07 9.79
N GLY A 124 13.06 0.17 10.79
CA GLY A 124 11.68 -0.29 10.72
C GLY A 124 11.29 -1.39 11.72
N SER A 125 10.00 -1.67 11.82
CA SER A 125 9.45 -2.74 12.68
C SER A 125 8.60 -3.68 11.83
N VAL A 126 8.96 -4.97 11.81
CA VAL A 126 8.21 -6.00 11.08
C VAL A 126 7.65 -7.00 12.07
N SER A 127 6.33 -7.19 12.02
CA SER A 127 5.62 -8.19 12.80
C SER A 127 4.91 -9.16 11.87
N CYS A 128 5.19 -10.46 11.99
CA CYS A 128 4.52 -11.52 11.23
C CYS A 128 3.90 -12.55 12.19
N MET A 129 2.64 -12.96 11.96
CA MET A 129 1.98 -13.94 12.84
C MET A 129 2.22 -15.38 12.37
N ASP A 130 1.94 -15.72 11.12
CA ASP A 130 2.10 -17.07 10.57
C ASP A 130 2.96 -17.07 9.29
N GLY A 131 4.19 -17.57 9.34
CA GLY A 131 5.07 -17.70 8.17
C GLY A 131 5.52 -16.38 7.51
N GLY A 132 6.55 -16.48 6.66
CA GLY A 132 7.07 -15.35 5.87
C GLY A 132 8.59 -15.29 5.80
N SER A 133 9.10 -14.47 4.89
CA SER A 133 10.53 -14.18 4.72
C SER A 133 10.75 -12.71 5.05
N VAL A 134 11.55 -12.40 6.07
CA VAL A 134 11.88 -11.02 6.44
C VAL A 134 13.37 -10.79 6.27
N SER A 135 13.75 -9.72 5.59
CA SER A 135 15.15 -9.30 5.46
C SER A 135 15.26 -7.83 5.84
N CYS A 136 16.06 -7.51 6.87
CA CYS A 136 16.38 -6.14 7.26
C CYS A 136 17.89 -5.94 7.21
N MET A 137 18.37 -4.92 6.49
CA MET A 137 19.81 -4.71 6.30
C MET A 137 20.46 -3.86 7.42
N ASP A 138 19.78 -2.82 7.93
CA ASP A 138 20.24 -2.00 9.06
C ASP A 138 19.12 -1.69 10.07
N GLY A 139 19.42 -1.69 11.37
CA GLY A 139 18.58 -1.10 12.43
C GLY A 139 17.16 -1.64 12.71
N GLY A 140 16.64 -2.59 11.93
CA GLY A 140 15.25 -3.07 12.02
C GLY A 140 14.94 -4.02 13.18
N ARG A 141 13.70 -4.00 13.68
CA ARG A 141 13.16 -4.98 14.63
C ARG A 141 12.26 -5.98 13.91
N VAL A 142 12.54 -7.27 14.03
CA VAL A 142 11.70 -8.33 13.46
C VAL A 142 11.13 -9.20 14.58
N SER A 143 9.82 -9.42 14.55
CA SER A 143 9.13 -10.37 15.43
C SER A 143 8.22 -11.27 14.61
N CYS A 144 8.45 -12.57 14.66
CA CYS A 144 7.61 -13.58 14.00
C CYS A 144 7.16 -14.64 15.01
N MET A 145 5.86 -14.96 15.05
CA MET A 145 5.29 -15.87 16.07
C MET A 145 5.32 -17.35 15.66
N ASP A 146 4.99 -17.70 14.41
CA ASP A 146 5.01 -19.08 13.91
C ASP A 146 5.77 -19.17 12.57
N GLY A 147 6.74 -20.08 12.46
CA GLY A 147 7.28 -20.60 11.19
C GLY A 147 8.04 -19.68 10.19
N GLY A 148 8.12 -18.37 10.40
CA GLY A 148 8.79 -17.44 9.47
C GLY A 148 10.33 -17.55 9.46
N SER A 149 10.94 -17.41 8.29
CA SER A 149 12.39 -17.22 8.13
C SER A 149 12.73 -15.73 8.26
N VAL A 150 13.61 -15.39 9.19
CA VAL A 150 14.24 -14.07 9.33
C VAL A 150 15.68 -14.15 8.84
#